data_AF-A0A2W4VWW0-F1
#
_entry.id   AF-A0A2W4VWW0-F1
#
_cell.length_a   1.000
_cell.length_b   1.000
_cell.length_c   1.000
_cell.angle_alpha   90.00
_cell.angle_beta   90.00
_cell.angle_gamma   90.00
#
_symmetry.space_group_name_H-M   'P 1'
#
loop_
_entity.id
_entity.type
_entity.pdbx_description
1 polymer ?
#
loop_
_entity_poly.entity_id
_entity_poly.type
_entity_poly.pdbx_seq_one_letter_code
_entity_poly.pdbx_strand_id
1 'polypeptide(L)'
;MGMGTITICLTNSPPESLAQVRNSVYKPTTLSSGVDVNDILTDKDIPTGQKGFARDYTIDVQKDERLEITVSSGSFDTVLSLLDSKGEVIAENDDAVGDTTNSLIFFKVRQSGTYTIRVSSFGGSSGGKFTLKVNKLRVVN
;
A
#
# COMPACT_ATOMS: atom_id res chain seq x y z
N MET A 1 10.05 -56.78 26.02
CA MET A 1 10.35 -55.33 26.03
C MET A 1 10.42 -54.88 24.57
N GLY A 2 9.61 -54.03 23.97
CA GLY A 2 8.37 -53.34 24.29
C GLY A 2 8.00 -52.65 22.96
N MET A 3 6.91 -53.07 22.31
CA MET A 3 6.48 -52.57 21.00
C MET A 3 5.91 -51.16 21.17
N GLY A 4 6.58 -50.15 20.63
CA GLY A 4 6.09 -48.77 20.58
C GLY A 4 5.40 -48.50 19.25
N THR A 5 4.07 -48.57 19.21
CA THR A 5 3.27 -48.04 18.10
C THR A 5 3.20 -46.52 18.19
N ILE A 6 3.76 -45.83 17.19
CA ILE A 6 3.59 -44.38 17.02
C ILE A 6 2.26 -44.15 16.30
N THR A 7 1.25 -43.72 17.05
CA THR A 7 -0.01 -43.21 16.49
C THR A 7 0.22 -41.78 16.00
N ILE A 8 0.41 -41.60 14.70
CA ILE A 8 0.37 -40.26 14.09
C ILE A 8 -1.12 -39.90 13.90
N CYS A 9 -1.64 -39.04 14.77
CA CYS A 9 -2.93 -38.39 14.53
C CYS A 9 -2.76 -37.44 13.33
N LEU A 10 -3.23 -37.86 12.15
CA LEU A 10 -3.43 -36.98 11.01
C LEU A 10 -4.58 -36.03 11.35
N THR A 11 -4.29 -34.85 11.87
CA THR A 11 -5.27 -33.76 11.89
C THR A 11 -5.43 -33.32 10.43
N ASN A 12 -6.51 -33.79 9.79
CA ASN A 12 -6.99 -33.27 8.52
C ASN A 12 -7.47 -31.83 8.72
N SER A 13 -6.55 -30.88 8.72
CA SER A 13 -6.88 -29.48 8.45
C SER A 13 -7.25 -29.39 6.96
N PRO A 14 -8.41 -28.81 6.60
CA PRO A 14 -8.74 -28.59 5.20
C PRO A 14 -7.65 -27.71 4.56
N PRO A 15 -7.27 -27.95 3.29
CA PRO A 15 -6.31 -27.09 2.62
C PRO A 15 -6.89 -25.67 2.58
N GLU A 16 -6.23 -24.73 3.24
CA GLU A 16 -6.62 -23.32 3.19
C GLU A 16 -6.61 -22.87 1.73
N SER A 17 -7.70 -22.25 1.26
CA SER A 17 -7.75 -21.76 -0.11
C SER A 17 -6.66 -20.70 -0.32
N LEU A 18 -6.06 -20.65 -1.51
CA LEU A 18 -5.04 -19.64 -1.83
C LEU A 18 -5.56 -18.20 -1.60
N ALA A 19 -6.86 -17.96 -1.75
CA ALA A 19 -7.50 -16.69 -1.43
C ALA A 19 -7.47 -16.39 0.10
N GLN A 20 -7.70 -17.41 0.93
CA GLN A 20 -7.70 -17.28 2.39
C GLN A 20 -6.29 -17.12 2.95
N VAL A 21 -5.30 -17.82 2.38
CA VAL A 21 -3.87 -17.64 2.72
C VAL A 21 -3.38 -16.26 2.30
N ARG A 22 -3.70 -15.79 1.08
CA ARG A 22 -3.34 -14.45 0.59
C ARG A 22 -3.91 -13.33 1.47
N ASN A 23 -5.19 -13.43 1.85
CA ASN A 23 -5.81 -12.47 2.76
C ASN A 23 -5.17 -12.46 4.16
N SER A 24 -4.46 -13.51 4.57
CA SER A 24 -3.75 -13.55 5.85
C SER A 24 -2.43 -12.76 5.81
N VAL A 25 -1.76 -12.72 4.65
CA VAL A 25 -0.42 -12.12 4.46
C VAL A 25 -0.49 -10.66 3.97
N TYR A 26 -1.45 -10.34 3.10
CA TYR A 26 -1.60 -8.99 2.53
C TYR A 26 -2.83 -8.30 3.13
N LYS A 27 -2.59 -7.40 4.10
CA LYS A 27 -3.62 -6.61 4.78
C LYS A 27 -3.17 -5.14 4.86
N PRO A 28 -3.25 -4.39 3.74
CA PRO A 28 -2.86 -2.98 3.72
C PRO A 28 -3.68 -2.16 4.73
N THR A 29 -3.03 -1.20 5.39
CA THR A 29 -3.70 -0.33 6.36
C THR A 29 -4.70 0.59 5.66
N THR A 30 -5.92 0.66 6.18
CA THR A 30 -6.95 1.58 5.66
C THR A 30 -6.75 2.99 6.21
N LEU A 31 -6.67 3.96 5.31
CA LEU A 31 -6.45 5.37 5.63
C LEU A 31 -7.77 6.06 5.94
N SER A 32 -7.68 7.08 6.79
CA SER A 32 -8.72 8.08 7.00
C SER A 32 -8.29 9.41 6.39
N SER A 33 -9.18 10.05 5.64
CA SER A 33 -8.89 11.36 5.05
C SER A 33 -8.50 12.39 6.11
N GLY A 34 -7.47 13.19 5.82
CA GLY A 34 -6.99 14.28 6.68
C GLY A 34 -6.04 13.85 7.80
N VAL A 35 -5.77 12.55 7.95
CA VAL A 35 -4.87 12.02 8.97
C VAL A 35 -3.49 11.75 8.37
N ASP A 36 -2.45 12.21 9.05
CA ASP A 36 -1.07 11.90 8.68
C ASP A 36 -0.71 10.50 9.16
N VAL A 37 -0.14 9.69 8.28
CA VAL A 37 0.42 8.37 8.59
C VAL A 37 1.94 8.48 8.57
N ASN A 38 2.55 8.33 9.74
CA ASN A 38 4.00 8.30 9.88
C ASN A 38 4.45 6.84 9.94
N ASP A 39 5.26 6.42 8.99
CA ASP A 39 5.62 5.01 8.83
C ASP A 39 7.07 4.84 8.33
N ILE A 40 7.50 3.58 8.18
CA ILE A 40 8.83 3.21 7.70
C ILE A 40 8.70 2.21 6.55
N LEU A 41 9.36 2.51 5.43
CA LEU A 41 9.59 1.58 4.34
C LEU A 41 10.87 0.79 4.62
N THR A 42 10.78 -0.54 4.57
CA THR A 42 11.84 -1.48 4.96
C THR A 42 11.98 -2.61 3.95
N ASP A 43 13.03 -3.40 4.11
CA ASP A 43 13.29 -4.60 3.32
C ASP A 43 12.36 -5.80 3.59
N LYS A 44 11.44 -5.65 4.53
CA LYS A 44 10.40 -6.65 4.85
C LYS A 44 9.08 -6.35 4.14
N ASP A 45 8.99 -5.21 3.48
CA ASP A 45 7.80 -4.80 2.76
C ASP A 45 7.72 -5.47 1.37
N ILE A 46 6.74 -5.08 0.56
CA ILE A 46 6.40 -5.79 -0.69
C ILE A 46 7.55 -5.62 -1.68
N PRO A 47 8.24 -6.70 -2.09
CA PRO A 47 9.31 -6.59 -3.07
C PRO A 47 8.74 -6.18 -4.43
N THR A 48 9.33 -5.16 -5.06
CA THR A 48 8.83 -4.60 -6.33
C THR A 48 9.23 -5.43 -7.56
N GLY A 49 10.21 -6.33 -7.42
CA GLY A 49 10.83 -7.06 -8.52
C GLY A 49 11.83 -6.21 -9.35
N GLN A 50 11.92 -4.90 -9.10
CA GLN A 50 12.82 -3.97 -9.79
C GLN A 50 13.92 -3.41 -8.87
N LYS A 51 14.25 -4.16 -7.81
CA LYS A 51 15.00 -3.70 -6.63
C LYS A 51 14.16 -2.72 -5.79
N GLY A 52 14.27 -2.84 -4.47
CA GLY A 52 13.47 -2.05 -3.52
C GLY A 52 12.15 -2.71 -3.12
N PHE A 53 11.40 -1.94 -2.33
CA PHE A 53 10.22 -2.40 -1.61
C PHE A 53 9.10 -1.37 -1.72
N ALA A 54 7.87 -1.82 -1.48
CA ALA A 54 6.68 -0.99 -1.51
C ALA A 54 5.78 -1.29 -0.31
N ARG A 55 5.06 -0.26 0.16
CA ARG A 55 4.00 -0.40 1.15
C ARG A 55 2.68 0.09 0.58
N ASP A 56 1.66 -0.73 0.77
CA ASP A 56 0.31 -0.46 0.30
C ASP A 56 -0.60 -0.03 1.44
N TYR A 57 -1.41 0.96 1.13
CA TYR A 57 -2.48 1.49 1.96
C TYR A 57 -3.77 1.48 1.17
N THR A 58 -4.92 1.44 1.85
CA THR A 58 -6.23 1.46 1.18
C THR A 58 -7.02 2.70 1.55
N ILE A 59 -7.86 3.17 0.63
CA ILE A 59 -8.81 4.25 0.89
C ILE A 59 -10.12 3.94 0.15
N ASP A 60 -11.24 4.02 0.86
CA ASP A 60 -12.55 3.92 0.24
C ASP A 60 -12.94 5.27 -0.35
N VAL A 61 -13.30 5.28 -1.62
CA VAL A 61 -13.64 6.50 -2.35
C VAL A 61 -14.98 6.39 -3.08
N GLN A 62 -15.60 7.54 -3.30
CA GLN A 62 -16.85 7.66 -4.04
C GLN A 62 -16.61 8.38 -5.37
N LYS A 63 -17.39 8.03 -6.39
CA LYS A 63 -17.39 8.73 -7.68
C LYS A 63 -17.50 10.25 -7.48
N ASP A 64 -16.73 10.98 -8.28
CA ASP A 64 -16.63 12.44 -8.27
C ASP A 64 -15.94 13.07 -7.04
N GLU A 65 -15.53 12.28 -6.04
CA GLU A 65 -14.57 12.76 -5.03
C GLU A 65 -13.25 13.18 -5.68
N ARG A 66 -12.58 14.15 -5.05
CA ARG A 66 -11.24 14.60 -5.43
C ARG A 66 -10.27 14.26 -4.32
N LEU A 67 -9.14 13.65 -4.69
CA LEU A 67 -8.07 13.27 -3.78
C LEU A 67 -6.88 14.19 -4.01
N GLU A 68 -6.26 14.58 -2.91
CA GLU A 68 -4.89 15.08 -2.85
C GLU A 68 -4.11 14.10 -1.98
N ILE A 69 -3.08 13.47 -2.54
CA ILE A 69 -2.29 12.45 -1.87
C ILE A 69 -0.84 12.89 -1.89
N THR A 70 -0.20 12.96 -0.73
CA THR A 70 1.19 13.38 -0.60
C THR A 70 1.99 12.33 0.15
N VAL A 71 3.24 12.15 -0.28
CA VAL A 71 4.25 11.42 0.47
C VAL A 71 5.46 12.31 0.62
N SER A 72 6.01 12.39 1.82
CA SER A 72 7.27 13.07 2.06
C SER A 72 8.24 12.21 2.84
N SER A 73 9.52 12.31 2.48
CA SER A 73 10.60 11.65 3.20
C SER A 73 11.88 12.48 3.16
N GLY A 74 12.59 12.53 4.28
CA GLY A 74 13.97 13.00 4.33
C GLY A 74 15.00 11.88 4.20
N SER A 75 14.56 10.63 3.99
CA SER A 75 15.41 9.44 3.99
C SER A 75 15.60 8.83 2.60
N PHE A 76 14.65 9.01 1.69
CA PHE A 76 14.69 8.48 0.34
C PHE A 76 13.84 9.35 -0.59
N ASP A 77 14.07 9.18 -1.89
CA ASP A 77 13.26 9.79 -2.94
C ASP A 77 11.99 8.99 -3.17
N THR A 78 10.83 9.61 -2.96
CA THR A 78 9.55 8.90 -2.85
C THR A 78 8.95 8.66 -4.23
N VAL A 79 8.29 7.51 -4.40
CA VAL A 79 7.41 7.24 -5.55
C VAL A 79 6.03 6.91 -5.01
N LEU A 80 5.03 7.64 -5.49
CA LEU A 80 3.63 7.46 -5.12
C LEU A 80 2.84 6.94 -6.32
N SER A 81 2.22 5.77 -6.18
CA SER A 81 1.31 5.22 -7.18
C SER A 81 -0.10 5.08 -6.59
N LEU A 82 -1.12 5.41 -7.39
CA LEU A 82 -2.53 5.16 -7.10
C LEU A 82 -3.03 4.04 -8.00
N LEU A 83 -3.58 2.99 -7.39
CA LEU A 83 -4.16 1.85 -8.07
C LEU A 83 -5.68 1.83 -7.86
N ASP A 84 -6.41 1.45 -8.90
CA ASP A 84 -7.85 1.27 -8.83
C ASP A 84 -8.25 -0.04 -8.10
N SER A 85 -9.56 -0.30 -8.01
CA SER A 85 -10.08 -1.51 -7.35
C SER A 85 -9.74 -2.82 -8.06
N LYS A 86 -9.21 -2.77 -9.28
CA LYS A 86 -8.71 -3.93 -10.02
C LYS A 86 -7.19 -4.10 -9.87
N GLY A 87 -6.53 -3.17 -9.20
CA GLY A 87 -5.08 -3.14 -9.04
C GLY A 87 -4.35 -2.55 -10.25
N GLU A 88 -5.03 -1.83 -11.14
CA GLU A 88 -4.38 -1.12 -12.24
C GLU A 88 -3.82 0.21 -11.75
N VAL A 89 -2.56 0.52 -12.08
CA VAL A 89 -1.98 1.85 -11.79
C VAL A 89 -2.66 2.87 -12.68
N ILE A 90 -3.34 3.84 -12.07
CA ILE A 90 -4.12 4.88 -12.75
C ILE A 90 -3.53 6.28 -12.59
N ALA A 91 -2.59 6.45 -11.67
CA ALA A 91 -1.76 7.63 -11.53
C ALA A 91 -0.46 7.25 -10.81
N GLU A 92 0.64 7.89 -11.16
CA GLU A 92 1.94 7.74 -10.52
C GLU A 92 2.67 9.09 -10.60
N ASN A 93 3.38 9.43 -9.54
CA ASN A 93 4.26 10.59 -9.51
C ASN A 93 5.37 10.38 -8.47
N ASP A 94 6.59 10.71 -8.83
CA ASP A 94 7.77 10.69 -7.97
C ASP A 94 8.12 12.09 -7.44
N ASP A 95 7.96 13.15 -8.25
CA ASP A 95 8.27 14.54 -7.86
C ASP A 95 7.03 15.44 -7.67
N ALA A 96 6.97 16.16 -6.54
CA ALA A 96 6.03 17.24 -6.30
C ALA A 96 6.51 18.53 -6.97
N VAL A 97 5.77 19.63 -6.81
CA VAL A 97 6.13 20.92 -7.43
C VAL A 97 7.47 21.43 -6.90
N GLY A 98 8.41 21.71 -7.81
CA GLY A 98 9.78 22.16 -7.51
C GLY A 98 10.79 21.01 -7.53
N ASP A 99 12.05 21.29 -7.21
CA ASP A 99 13.11 20.26 -7.13
C ASP A 99 13.05 19.54 -5.77
N THR A 100 11.94 18.84 -5.49
CA THR A 100 11.74 18.10 -4.23
C THR A 100 11.58 16.61 -4.48
N THR A 101 12.17 15.79 -3.62
CA THR A 101 12.09 14.32 -3.64
C THR A 101 10.81 13.76 -2.97
N ASN A 102 9.76 14.59 -2.88
CA ASN A 102 8.48 14.25 -2.27
C ASN A 102 7.46 14.07 -3.39
N SER A 103 6.49 13.18 -3.24
CA SER A 103 5.50 12.92 -4.30
C SER A 103 4.14 13.54 -3.99
N LEU A 104 3.41 13.93 -5.05
CA LEU A 104 2.06 14.49 -4.96
C LEU A 104 1.18 13.99 -6.12
N ILE A 105 -0.02 13.51 -5.80
CA ILE A 105 -1.06 13.18 -6.78
C ILE A 105 -2.35 13.95 -6.47
N PHE A 106 -2.88 14.64 -7.48
CA PHE A 106 -4.28 15.08 -7.50
C PHE A 106 -5.10 14.18 -8.43
N PHE A 107 -6.19 13.61 -7.91
CA PHE A 107 -6.98 12.65 -8.67
C PHE A 107 -8.49 12.89 -8.53
N LYS A 108 -9.23 12.85 -9.64
CA LYS A 108 -10.70 12.84 -9.63
C LYS A 108 -11.21 11.42 -9.81
N VAL A 109 -11.90 10.91 -8.79
CA VAL A 109 -12.45 9.56 -8.75
C VAL A 109 -13.52 9.38 -9.80
N ARG A 110 -13.35 8.36 -10.66
CA ARG A 110 -14.29 8.05 -11.75
C ARG A 110 -15.28 6.95 -11.40
N GLN A 111 -14.91 6.07 -10.48
CA GLN A 111 -15.72 4.94 -10.02
C GLN A 111 -15.57 4.80 -8.51
N SER A 112 -16.67 4.58 -7.79
CA SER A 112 -16.60 4.28 -6.35
C SER A 112 -15.93 2.93 -6.11
N GLY A 113 -15.20 2.81 -5.01
CA GLY A 113 -14.56 1.56 -4.62
C GLY A 113 -13.40 1.78 -3.67
N THR A 114 -12.73 0.69 -3.31
CA THR A 114 -11.49 0.73 -2.53
C THR A 114 -10.31 0.86 -3.49
N TYR A 115 -9.53 1.93 -3.32
CA TYR A 115 -8.33 2.19 -4.09
C TYR A 115 -7.11 1.87 -3.24
N THR A 116 -5.99 1.54 -3.88
CA THR A 116 -4.71 1.30 -3.19
C THR A 116 -3.76 2.46 -3.45
N ILE A 117 -3.18 2.98 -2.38
CA ILE A 117 -2.10 3.96 -2.42
C ILE A 117 -0.81 3.22 -2.10
N ARG A 118 0.12 3.21 -3.04
CA ARG A 118 1.41 2.53 -2.94
C ARG A 118 2.51 3.56 -2.76
N VAL A 119 3.31 3.38 -1.72
CA VAL A 119 4.54 4.14 -1.46
C VAL A 119 5.73 3.24 -1.74
N SER A 120 6.67 3.73 -2.55
CA SER A 120 7.94 3.06 -2.81
C SER A 120 9.08 4.08 -2.93
N SER A 121 10.30 3.61 -3.19
CA SER A 121 11.48 4.45 -3.37
C SER A 121 11.95 4.49 -4.81
N PHE A 122 12.33 5.67 -5.29
CA PHE A 122 12.95 5.82 -6.61
C PHE A 122 14.29 5.08 -6.65
N GLY A 123 14.57 4.40 -7.76
CA GLY A 123 15.80 3.61 -7.94
C GLY A 123 15.95 2.40 -7.02
N GLY A 124 14.92 2.04 -6.24
CA GLY A 124 14.91 0.83 -5.42
C GLY A 124 15.79 0.92 -4.16
N SER A 125 15.88 2.10 -3.54
CA SER A 125 16.57 2.26 -2.25
C SER A 125 15.92 1.41 -1.15
N SER A 126 16.66 1.16 -0.05
CA SER A 126 16.17 0.38 1.10
C SER A 126 14.98 1.03 1.85
N GLY A 127 14.58 2.23 1.48
CA GLY A 127 13.53 2.98 2.14
C GLY A 127 14.00 3.73 3.39
N GLY A 128 13.04 4.09 4.25
CA GLY A 128 13.27 4.88 5.45
C GLY A 128 11.95 5.43 6.00
N LYS A 129 12.04 6.40 6.93
CA LYS A 129 10.86 7.06 7.48
C LYS A 129 10.17 7.91 6.42
N PHE A 130 8.85 7.90 6.40
CA PHE A 130 8.05 8.78 5.55
C PHE A 130 6.75 9.19 6.24
N THR A 131 6.14 10.25 5.72
CA THR A 131 4.78 10.67 6.08
C THR A 131 3.90 10.58 4.83
N LEU A 132 2.81 9.83 4.92
CA LEU A 132 1.76 9.73 3.91
C LEU A 132 0.52 10.49 4.39
N LYS A 133 -0.09 11.27 3.51
CA LYS A 133 -1.37 11.93 3.77
C LYS A 133 -2.29 11.81 2.57
N VAL A 134 -3.58 11.60 2.84
CA VAL A 134 -4.64 11.70 1.83
C VAL A 134 -5.71 12.67 2.31
N ASN A 135 -6.06 13.64 1.47
CA ASN A 135 -7.17 14.56 1.68
C ASN A 135 -8.24 14.32 0.62
N LYS A 136 -9.47 14.03 1.06
CA LYS A 136 -10.67 14.13 0.24
C LYS A 136 -11.12 15.58 0.20
N LEU A 137 -10.88 16.23 -0.93
CA LEU A 137 -11.23 17.62 -1.12
C LEU A 137 -12.75 17.73 -1.31
N ARG A 138 -13.39 18.47 -0.42
CA ARG A 138 -14.81 18.83 -0.56
C ARG A 138 -14.92 20.02 -1.50
N VAL A 139 -15.82 19.94 -2.47
CA VAL A 139 -16.23 21.12 -3.25
C VAL A 139 -17.10 21.97 -2.32
N VAL A 140 -16.66 23.19 -2.03
CA VAL A 140 -17.48 24.17 -1.33
C VAL A 140 -18.37 24.82 -2.39
N ASN A 141 -19.67 24.64 -2.27
CA ASN A 141 -20.67 25.31 -3.11
C ASN A 141 -21.13 26.60 -2.43
#